data_AF-S9QQT7-F1
#
_entry.id   AF-S9QQT7-F1
#
_cell.length_a   1.000
_cell.length_b   1.000
_cell.length_c   1.000
_cell.angle_alpha   90.00
_cell.angle_beta   90.00
_cell.angle_gamma   90.00
#
_symmetry.space_group_name_H-M   'P 1'
#
loop_
_entity.id
_entity.type
_entity.pdbx_description
1 polymer ?
#
loop_
_entity_poly.entity_id
_entity_poly.type
_entity_poly.pdbx_seq_one_letter_code
_entity_poly.pdbx_strand_id
1 'polypeptide(L)' 'MLSILSVAFEPGAEGAGRLLFTLAGDGVLRADVEALELRLRDVTRPYEAISGKAPRHPE' A
#
# COMPACT_ATOMS: atom_id res chain seq x y z
N MET A 1 3.35 2.89 -17.51
CA MET A 1 2.88 2.01 -16.41
C MET A 1 2.81 2.88 -15.16
N LEU A 2 1.66 2.96 -14.49
CA LEU A 2 1.53 3.74 -13.25
C LEU A 2 1.91 2.83 -12.09
N SER A 3 2.89 3.24 -11.28
CA SER A 3 3.31 2.50 -10.09
C SER A 3 3.29 3.43 -8.89
N ILE A 4 2.61 2.99 -7.83
CA ILE A 4 2.54 3.72 -6.56
C ILE A 4 3.75 3.32 -5.71
N LEU A 5 4.46 4.31 -5.19
CA LEU A 5 5.55 4.14 -4.24
C LEU A 5 5.03 4.11 -2.80
N SER A 6 4.14 5.05 -2.46
CA SER A 6 3.56 5.14 -1.12
C SER A 6 2.17 5.77 -1.15
N VAL A 7 1.39 5.45 -0.12
CA VAL A 7 0.08 6.06 0.17
C VAL A 7 0.11 6.57 1.60
N ALA A 8 -0.24 7.84 1.80
CA ALA A 8 -0.36 8.44 3.12
C ALA A 8 -1.73 9.09 3.28
N PHE A 9 -2.25 9.10 4.52
CA PHE A 9 -3.50 9.75 4.87
C PHE A 9 -3.23 10.85 5.91
N GLU A 10 -3.64 12.07 5.59
CA GLU A 10 -3.63 13.23 6.49
C GLU A 10 -5.04 13.42 7.06
N PRO A 11 -5.25 13.17 8.37
CA PRO A 11 -6.58 13.27 8.97
C PRO A 11 -7.11 14.71 8.98
N GLY A 12 -8.37 14.87 8.60
CA GLY A 12 -9.19 16.07 8.77
C GLY A 12 -10.26 15.88 9.85
N ALA A 13 -11.30 16.70 9.82
CA ALA A 13 -12.41 16.60 10.76
C ALA A 13 -13.31 15.40 10.46
N GLU A 14 -13.84 14.75 11.50
CA GLU A 14 -14.94 13.78 11.39
C GLU A 14 -14.66 12.58 10.45
N GLY A 15 -13.40 12.20 10.27
CA GLY A 15 -13.00 11.09 9.40
C GLY A 15 -12.73 11.48 7.94
N ALA A 16 -12.97 12.75 7.59
CA ALA A 16 -12.49 13.35 6.35
C ALA A 16 -10.96 13.49 6.37
N GLY A 17 -10.36 13.79 5.22
CA GLY A 17 -8.93 14.03 5.16
C GLY A 17 -8.40 14.09 3.74
N ARG A 18 -7.08 13.97 3.62
CA ARG A 18 -6.37 13.98 2.33
C ARG A 18 -5.58 12.70 2.15
N LEU A 19 -5.71 12.09 0.98
CA LEU A 19 -4.85 11.01 0.52
C LEU A 19 -3.73 11.59 -0.35
N LEU A 20 -2.50 11.18 -0.05
CA LEU A 20 -1.33 11.46 -0.87
C LEU A 20 -0.85 10.15 -1.50
N PHE A 21 -0.80 10.12 -2.83
CA PHE A 21 -0.22 9.03 -3.60
C PHE A 21 1.10 9.50 -4.20
N THR A 22 2.20 8.91 -3.74
CA THR A 22 3.54 9.16 -4.32
C THR A 22 3.78 8.18 -5.44
N LEU A 23 4.17 8.65 -6.61
CA LEU A 23 4.46 7.80 -7.77
C LEU A 23 5.93 7.38 -7.77
N ALA A 24 6.22 6.14 -8.18
CA ALA A 24 7.59 5.62 -8.21
C ALA A 24 8.49 6.27 -9.29
N GLY A 25 7.91 7.03 -10.21
CA GLY A 25 8.60 7.70 -11.32
C GLY A 25 8.75 9.21 -11.16
N ASP A 26 8.48 9.75 -9.96
CA ASP A 26 8.35 11.18 -9.65
C ASP A 26 6.92 11.73 -9.83
N GLY A 27 6.50 12.62 -8.94
CA GLY A 27 5.14 13.17 -8.86
C GLY A 27 4.29 12.67 -7.67
N VAL A 28 3.36 13.54 -7.26
CA VAL A 28 2.43 13.32 -6.15
C VAL A 28 1.01 13.68 -6.60
N LEU A 29 0.05 12.82 -6.27
CA LEU A 29 -1.38 13.08 -6.43
C LEU A 29 -2.03 13.26 -5.06
N ARG A 30 -2.81 14.33 -4.91
CA ARG A 30 -3.58 14.61 -3.69
C ARG A 30 -5.08 14.50 -3.96
N ALA A 31 -5.80 13.81 -3.09
CA ALA A 31 -7.25 13.71 -3.14
C ALA A 31 -7.84 14.09 -1.77
N ASP A 32 -8.79 15.03 -1.76
CA ASP A 32 -9.61 15.34 -0.58
C ASP A 32 -10.79 14.36 -0.54
N VAL A 33 -11.03 13.77 0.63
CA VAL A 33 -12.08 12.76 0.86
C VAL A 33 -12.90 13.12 2.10
N GLU A 34 -14.22 12.93 2.02
CA GLU A 34 -15.13 13.11 3.15
C GLU A 34 -15.13 11.91 4.08
N ALA A 35 -15.06 10.70 3.52
CA ALA A 35 -14.95 9.46 4.27
C ALA A 35 -14.12 8.45 3.49
N LEU A 36 -13.30 7.67 4.19
CA LEU A 36 -12.40 6.69 3.61
C LEU A 36 -12.87 5.26 3.89
N GLU A 37 -13.17 4.49 2.84
CA GLU A 37 -13.35 3.04 2.92
C GLU A 37 -12.07 2.33 2.47
N LEU A 38 -11.55 1.42 3.30
CA LEU A 38 -10.38 0.60 2.98
C LEU A 38 -10.74 -0.88 3.02
N ARG A 39 -10.27 -1.63 2.02
CA ARG A 39 -10.36 -3.08 1.96
C ARG A 39 -8.95 -3.64 1.87
N LEU A 40 -8.57 -4.47 2.83
CA LEU A 40 -7.32 -5.21 2.78
C LEU A 40 -7.59 -6.56 2.14
N ARG A 41 -6.82 -6.90 1.10
CA ARG A 41 -6.84 -8.21 0.47
C ARG A 41 -5.46 -8.82 0.55
N ASP A 42 -5.39 -10.05 1.04
CA ASP A 42 -4.18 -10.85 0.91
C ASP A 42 -3.99 -11.21 -0.57
N VAL A 43 -2.92 -10.67 -1.17
CA VAL A 43 -2.52 -10.92 -2.57
C VAL A 43 -1.34 -11.88 -2.66
N THR A 44 -0.78 -12.30 -1.53
CA THR A 44 0.27 -13.32 -1.49
C THR A 44 -0.37 -14.67 -1.78
N ARG A 45 -0.32 -15.10 -3.05
CA ARG A 45 -0.28 -16.54 -3.29
C ARG A 45 1.04 -17.03 -2.73
N PRO A 46 1.06 -17.97 -1.76
CA PRO A 46 2.31 -18.56 -1.32
C PRO A 46 3.05 -19.07 -2.55
N TYR A 47 4.20 -18.47 -2.84
CA TYR A 47 5.06 -19.00 -3.87
C TYR A 47 5.71 -20.25 -3.29
N GLU A 48 5.23 -21.41 -3.72
CA GLU A 48 5.88 -22.67 -3.38
C GLU A 48 7.31 -22.63 -3.91
N ALA A 49 8.27 -22.72 -3.00
CA ALA A 49 9.67 -22.77 -3.39
C ALA A 49 9.89 -24.01 -4.27
N ILE A 50 10.40 -23.80 -5.49
CA ILE A 50 10.77 -24.90 -6.41
C ILE A 50 11.72 -25.90 -5.72
N SER A 51 12.49 -25.45 -4.72
CA SER A 51 13.42 -26.29 -3.96
C SER A 51 12.76 -27.18 -2.90
N GLY A 52 11.52 -26.90 -2.49
CA GLY A 52 10.83 -27.58 -1.37
C GLY A 52 11.47 -27.36 0.01
N LYS A 53 12.44 -26.45 0.14
CA LYS A 53 13.16 -26.21 1.40
C LYS A 53 12.61 -24.99 2.12
N ALA A 54 12.42 -25.11 3.45
CA ALA A 54 12.10 -23.96 4.30
C ALA A 54 13.33 -23.04 4.44
N PRO A 55 13.13 -21.70 4.45
CA PRO A 55 14.21 -20.76 4.74
C PRO A 55 14.72 -20.96 6.17
N ARG A 56 16.04 -20.91 6.38
CA ARG A 56 16.66 -20.84 7.71
C ARG A 56 16.95 -19.37 8.00
N HIS A 57 16.28 -18.82 9.01
CA HIS A 57 16.69 -17.55 9.59
C HIS A 57 17.79 -17.82 10.64
N PRO A 58 18.87 -17.03 10.66
CA PRO A 58 19.79 -17.03 11.81
C PRO A 58 19.05 -16.55 13.07
N GLU A 59 19.55 -16.97 14.23
CA GLU A 59 19.05 -16.53 15.54
C GLU A 59 19.17 -15.01 15.72
#